data_AF-A0A2G1WAP5-F1
#
_entry.id   AF-A0A2G1WAP5-F1
#
_cell.length_a   1.000
_cell.length_b   1.000
_cell.length_c   1.000
_cell.angle_alpha   90.00
_cell.angle_beta   90.00
_cell.angle_gamma   90.00
#
_symmetry.space_group_name_H-M   'P 1'
#
loop_
_entity.id
_entity.type
_entity.pdbx_description
1 polymer ?
#
loop_
_entity_poly.entity_id
_entity_poly.type
_entity_poly.pdbx_seq_one_letter_code
_entity_poly.pdbx_strand_id
1 'polypeptide(L)'
;MSHKVLKDHAHVFCQMFYGWRMQSDLETFAALPDGALTVDVLAGTCVHDSCGALETYIAGEMSAWFKHQLDERGIPLADIKSAMLFVDLVRVPPPKKKRGITFDWRGRGVIQTDSREYVSELAESHTWIPAS
;
A
#
# COMPACT_ATOMS: atom_id res chain seq x y z
N MET A 1 -2.94 -17.98 -16.58
CA MET A 1 -2.60 -17.18 -15.37
C MET A 1 -3.04 -17.93 -14.12
N SER A 2 -2.13 -18.23 -13.18
CA SER A 2 -2.50 -18.95 -11.95
C SER A 2 -3.22 -18.01 -11.00
N HIS A 3 -4.45 -18.36 -10.59
CA HIS A 3 -5.27 -17.57 -9.65
C HIS A 3 -4.53 -17.23 -8.35
N LYS A 4 -3.64 -18.12 -7.91
CA LYS A 4 -2.85 -17.92 -6.68
C LYS A 4 -1.87 -16.76 -6.81
N VAL A 5 -1.28 -16.54 -7.99
CA VAL A 5 -0.24 -15.53 -8.21
C VAL A 5 -0.76 -14.12 -8.01
N LEU A 6 -1.85 -13.73 -8.68
CA LEU A 6 -2.39 -12.36 -8.53
C LEU A 6 -2.94 -12.11 -7.12
N LYS A 7 -3.53 -13.13 -6.49
CA LYS A 7 -3.92 -13.00 -5.07
C LYS A 7 -2.70 -12.78 -4.17
N ASP A 8 -1.61 -13.50 -4.41
CA ASP A 8 -0.36 -13.29 -3.68
C ASP A 8 0.21 -11.88 -3.95
N HIS A 9 0.10 -11.35 -5.18
CA HIS A 9 0.55 -9.98 -5.47
C HIS A 9 -0.27 -8.92 -4.75
N ALA A 10 -1.60 -9.09 -4.69
CA ALA A 10 -2.47 -8.22 -3.89
C ALA A 10 -2.12 -8.27 -2.39
N HIS A 11 -1.67 -9.42 -1.88
CA HIS A 11 -1.15 -9.54 -0.52
C HIS A 11 0.18 -8.79 -0.35
N VAL A 12 1.10 -8.94 -1.30
CA VAL A 12 2.40 -8.25 -1.27
C VAL A 12 2.23 -6.72 -1.31
N PHE A 13 1.20 -6.18 -1.97
CA PHE A 13 0.91 -4.74 -1.88
C PHE A 13 0.80 -4.26 -0.44
N CYS A 14 0.04 -4.99 0.40
CA CYS A 14 -0.12 -4.64 1.80
C CYS A 14 1.21 -4.79 2.56
N GLN A 15 1.96 -5.86 2.31
CA GLN A 15 3.26 -6.09 2.95
C GLN A 15 4.32 -5.04 2.57
N MET A 16 4.33 -4.58 1.32
CA MET A 16 5.22 -3.51 0.88
C MET A 16 4.90 -2.21 1.60
N PHE A 17 3.61 -1.88 1.73
CA PHE A 17 3.15 -0.67 2.39
C PHE A 17 3.52 -0.65 3.88
N TYR A 18 3.41 -1.77 4.59
CA TYR A 18 3.71 -1.82 6.03
C TYR A 18 5.19 -2.05 6.34
N GLY A 19 5.98 -2.39 5.33
CA GLY A 19 7.39 -2.71 5.47
C GLY A 19 8.32 -1.50 5.61
N TRP A 20 9.61 -1.78 5.76
CA TRP A 20 10.68 -0.78 5.86
C TRP A 20 10.74 0.22 4.70
N ARG A 21 10.17 -0.13 3.55
CA ARG A 21 10.14 0.70 2.33
C ARG A 21 9.35 2.00 2.50
N MET A 22 8.46 2.06 3.49
CA MET A 22 7.66 3.26 3.80
C MET A 22 8.40 4.28 4.69
N GLN A 23 9.64 4.00 5.16
CA GLN A 23 10.33 4.91 6.08
C GLN A 23 10.41 6.36 5.58
N SER A 24 10.60 6.55 4.28
CA SER A 24 10.66 7.87 3.62
C SER A 24 9.31 8.60 3.60
N ASP A 25 8.20 7.87 3.73
CA ASP A 25 6.83 8.42 3.63
C ASP A 25 6.14 8.58 5.00
N LEU A 26 6.71 8.01 6.07
CA LEU A 26 6.12 8.04 7.42
C LEU A 26 5.98 9.46 7.99
N GLU A 27 6.91 10.36 7.68
CA GLU A 27 6.80 11.78 8.05
C GLU A 27 5.59 12.44 7.37
N THR A 28 5.42 12.21 6.07
CA THR A 28 4.26 12.69 5.30
C THR A 28 2.97 12.13 5.89
N PHE A 29 2.89 10.82 6.14
CA PHE A 29 1.69 10.19 6.69
C PHE A 29 1.39 10.63 8.14
N ALA A 30 2.42 10.92 8.94
CA ALA A 30 2.26 11.47 10.28
C ALA A 30 1.62 12.86 10.28
N ALA A 31 1.87 13.66 9.23
CA ALA A 31 1.35 15.02 9.08
C ALA A 31 -0.10 15.08 8.55
N LEU A 32 -0.61 13.99 7.99
CA LEU A 32 -1.98 13.92 7.47
C LEU A 32 -3.01 13.79 8.60
N PRO A 33 -4.27 14.22 8.37
CA PRO A 33 -5.38 13.81 9.23
C PRO A 33 -5.61 12.30 9.13
N ASP A 34 -6.36 11.75 10.09
CA ASP A 34 -6.82 10.36 9.95
C ASP A 34 -7.81 10.28 8.79
N GLY A 35 -7.79 9.18 8.05
CA GLY A 35 -8.56 9.04 6.81
C GLY A 35 -8.19 7.78 6.04
N ALA A 36 -8.34 7.82 4.72
CA ALA A 36 -7.99 6.73 3.82
C ALA A 36 -6.98 7.14 2.76
N LEU A 37 -6.02 6.26 2.50
CA LEU A 37 -5.07 6.32 1.40
C LEU A 37 -5.52 5.34 0.31
N THR A 38 -5.45 5.79 -0.94
CA THR A 38 -5.65 4.97 -2.13
C THR A 38 -4.39 5.04 -2.99
N VAL A 39 -3.76 3.90 -3.21
CA VAL A 39 -2.62 3.76 -4.11
C VAL A 39 -3.09 3.10 -5.40
N ASP A 40 -2.93 3.79 -6.54
CA ASP A 40 -3.00 3.17 -7.85
C ASP A 40 -1.62 2.60 -8.17
N VAL A 41 -1.50 1.27 -8.08
CA VAL A 41 -0.23 0.57 -8.26
C VAL A 41 0.20 0.56 -9.73
N LEU A 42 -0.75 0.63 -10.68
CA LEU A 42 -0.39 0.70 -12.10
C LEU A 42 0.21 2.06 -12.44
N ALA A 43 -0.40 3.14 -11.93
CA ALA A 43 0.04 4.51 -12.14
C ALA A 43 1.24 4.89 -11.26
N GLY A 44 1.39 4.23 -10.10
CA GLY A 44 2.39 4.60 -9.09
C GLY A 44 2.03 5.88 -8.35
N THR A 45 0.74 6.13 -8.14
CA THR A 45 0.23 7.34 -7.48
C THR A 45 -0.46 7.01 -6.17
N CYS A 46 -0.45 7.95 -5.23
CA CYS A 46 -1.12 7.85 -3.94
C CYS A 46 -2.02 9.07 -3.74
N VAL A 47 -3.21 8.85 -3.19
CA VAL A 47 -4.19 9.89 -2.89
C VAL A 47 -4.72 9.69 -1.47
N HIS A 48 -4.78 10.77 -0.70
CA HIS A 48 -5.52 10.84 0.56
C HIS A 48 -6.92 11.40 0.30
N ASP A 49 -7.93 10.81 0.93
CA ASP A 49 -9.34 11.20 0.75
C ASP A 49 -9.63 12.70 0.94
N SER A 50 -9.00 13.33 1.94
CA SER A 50 -9.20 14.75 2.26
C SER A 50 -8.11 15.68 1.73
N CYS A 51 -6.90 15.18 1.48
CA CYS A 51 -5.73 15.99 1.14
C CYS A 51 -5.36 15.89 -0.34
N GLY A 52 -5.99 14.99 -1.09
CA GLY A 52 -5.75 14.81 -2.51
C GLY A 52 -4.47 14.02 -2.79
N ALA A 53 -3.86 14.29 -3.95
CA ALA A 53 -2.68 13.57 -4.41
C ALA A 53 -1.48 13.81 -3.49
N LEU A 54 -0.75 12.73 -3.21
CA LEU A 54 0.46 12.72 -2.39
C LEU A 54 1.65 12.27 -3.24
N GLU A 55 2.77 12.98 -3.10
CA GLU A 55 4.06 12.48 -3.54
C GLU A 55 4.55 11.47 -2.51
N THR A 56 4.65 10.20 -2.91
CA THR A 56 5.11 9.12 -2.03
C THR A 56 6.13 8.26 -2.77
N TYR A 57 7.18 7.87 -2.07
CA TYR A 57 8.17 6.94 -2.59
C TYR A 57 7.56 5.53 -2.78
N ILE A 58 6.75 5.09 -1.81
CA ILE A 58 6.17 3.74 -1.81
C ILE A 58 5.28 3.46 -3.02
N ALA A 59 4.52 4.44 -3.53
CA ALA A 59 3.65 4.22 -4.69
C ALA A 59 4.46 3.91 -5.96
N GLY A 60 5.58 4.63 -6.16
CA GLY A 60 6.51 4.38 -7.26
C GLY A 60 7.18 3.01 -7.15
N GLU A 61 7.65 2.65 -5.96
CA GLU A 61 8.24 1.34 -5.69
C GLU A 61 7.28 0.19 -5.94
N MET A 62 6.03 0.29 -5.47
CA MET A 62 5.00 -0.70 -5.72
C MET A 62 4.72 -0.86 -7.21
N SER A 63 4.65 0.25 -7.95
CA SER A 63 4.43 0.20 -9.39
C SER A 63 5.56 -0.49 -10.13
N ALA A 64 6.80 -0.13 -9.83
CA ALA A 64 7.98 -0.74 -10.42
C ALA A 64 8.04 -2.24 -10.11
N TRP A 65 7.83 -2.61 -8.85
CA TRP A 65 7.80 -4.00 -8.41
C TRP A 65 6.72 -4.81 -9.15
N PHE A 66 5.49 -4.31 -9.21
CA PHE A 66 4.38 -5.04 -9.80
C PHE A 66 4.56 -5.24 -11.30
N LYS A 67 4.98 -4.21 -12.04
CA LYS A 67 5.26 -4.30 -13.48
C LYS A 67 6.37 -5.31 -13.76
N HIS A 68 7.42 -5.31 -12.96
CA HIS A 68 8.50 -6.28 -13.08
C HIS A 68 8.00 -7.71 -12.81
N GLN A 69 7.18 -7.93 -11.78
CA GLN A 69 6.62 -9.25 -11.49
C GLN A 69 5.69 -9.78 -12.59
N LEU A 70 4.92 -8.90 -13.23
CA LEU A 70 4.10 -9.29 -14.38
C LEU A 70 4.99 -9.72 -15.57
N ASP A 71 6.04 -8.96 -15.85
CA ASP A 71 7.00 -9.24 -16.92
C ASP A 71 7.74 -10.58 -16.70
N GLU A 72 8.31 -10.79 -15.51
CA GLU A 72 9.00 -12.04 -15.15
C GLU A 72 8.10 -13.28 -15.29
N ARG A 73 6.79 -13.10 -15.17
CA ARG A 73 5.79 -14.17 -15.22
C ARG A 73 5.10 -14.27 -16.58
N GLY A 74 5.45 -13.41 -17.53
CA GLY A 74 4.83 -13.34 -18.85
C GLY A 74 3.34 -13.01 -18.80
N ILE A 75 2.90 -12.21 -17.81
CA ILE A 75 1.52 -11.72 -17.70
C ILE A 75 1.46 -10.35 -18.41
N PRO A 76 0.72 -10.22 -19.53
CA PRO A 76 0.57 -8.93 -20.18
C PRO A 76 -0.05 -7.90 -19.24
N LEU A 77 0.55 -6.71 -19.16
CA LEU A 77 0.00 -5.61 -18.37
C LEU A 77 -1.44 -5.25 -18.79
N ALA A 78 -1.75 -5.42 -20.08
CA ALA A 78 -3.09 -5.18 -20.64
C ALA A 78 -4.17 -6.11 -20.05
N ASP A 79 -3.80 -7.26 -19.49
CA ASP A 79 -4.74 -8.18 -18.84
C ASP A 79 -5.14 -7.69 -17.43
N ILE A 80 -4.46 -6.67 -16.90
CA ILE A 80 -4.72 -6.05 -15.60
C ILE A 80 -5.51 -4.76 -15.81
N LYS A 81 -6.80 -4.78 -15.46
CA LYS A 81 -7.68 -3.61 -15.56
C LYS A 81 -7.36 -2.55 -14.51
N SER A 82 -7.08 -3.00 -13.30
CA SER A 82 -6.71 -2.14 -12.18
C SER A 82 -5.89 -2.92 -11.17
N ALA A 83 -5.03 -2.20 -10.45
CA ALA A 83 -4.31 -2.72 -9.30
C ALA A 83 -4.29 -1.61 -8.24
N MET A 84 -5.05 -1.79 -7.18
CA MET A 84 -5.28 -0.79 -6.15
C MET A 84 -4.86 -1.33 -4.78
N LEU A 85 -4.36 -0.44 -3.94
CA LEU A 85 -4.25 -0.68 -2.50
C LEU A 85 -5.03 0.41 -1.77
N PHE A 86 -5.97 -0.01 -0.93
CA PHE A 86 -6.69 0.88 -0.02
C PHE A 86 -6.11 0.69 1.36
N VAL A 87 -5.80 1.78 2.07
CA VAL A 87 -5.23 1.73 3.42
C VAL A 87 -5.95 2.73 4.33
N ASP A 88 -6.40 2.26 5.49
CA ASP A 88 -6.86 3.12 6.57
C ASP A 88 -5.64 3.76 7.23
N LEU A 89 -5.60 5.09 7.25
CA LEU A 89 -4.61 5.88 7.97
C LEU A 89 -5.21 6.29 9.32
N VAL A 90 -4.99 5.44 10.34
CA VAL A 90 -5.47 5.68 11.71
C VAL A 90 -4.28 5.72 12.66
N ARG A 91 -4.19 6.79 13.45
CA ARG A 91 -3.20 6.89 14.52
C ARG A 91 -3.81 6.45 15.84
N VAL A 92 -3.09 5.59 16.55
CA VAL A 92 -3.50 5.07 17.85
C VAL A 92 -2.49 5.48 18.92
N PRO A 93 -2.91 5.58 20.20
CA PRO A 93 -1.98 5.82 21.29
C PRO A 93 -0.87 4.76 21.29
N PRO A 94 0.40 5.14 21.49
CA PRO A 94 1.49 4.19 21.51
C PRO A 94 1.34 3.20 22.67
N PRO A 95 1.83 1.95 22.52
CA PRO A 95 1.86 0.98 23.61
C PRO A 95 2.56 1.55 24.85
N LYS A 96 2.12 1.15 26.05
CA LYS A 96 2.66 1.65 27.33
C LYS A 96 4.20 1.65 27.32
N LYS A 97 4.79 2.78 27.73
CA LYS A 97 6.24 3.04 27.78
C LYS A 97 6.96 3.22 26.43
N LYS A 98 6.25 3.22 25.29
CA LYS A 98 6.83 3.61 24.00
C LYS A 98 6.54 5.09 23.71
N ARG A 99 7.50 5.76 23.07
CA ARG A 99 7.34 7.10 22.50
C ARG A 99 7.13 6.97 20.99
N GLY A 100 6.61 8.02 20.36
CA GLY A 100 6.41 8.08 18.91
C GLY A 100 4.94 7.99 18.49
N ILE A 101 4.74 7.86 17.19
CA ILE A 101 3.43 7.77 16.54
C ILE A 101 3.17 6.30 16.22
N THR A 102 2.02 5.77 16.62
CA THR A 102 1.63 4.41 16.24
C THR A 102 0.52 4.48 15.21
N PHE A 103 0.76 3.84 14.08
CA PHE A 103 -0.23 3.66 13.03
C PHE A 103 -0.86 2.28 13.19
N ASP A 104 -2.19 2.20 13.14
CA ASP A 104 -2.94 0.94 13.03
C ASP A 104 -3.31 0.73 11.57
N TRP A 105 -2.37 0.16 10.80
CA TRP A 105 -2.57 -0.01 9.37
C TRP A 105 -3.58 -1.12 9.11
N ARG A 106 -4.52 -0.83 8.23
CA ARG A 106 -5.44 -1.82 7.67
C ARG A 106 -5.52 -1.57 6.20
N GLY A 107 -5.38 -2.61 5.41
CA GLY A 107 -5.32 -2.40 3.99
C GLY A 107 -5.79 -3.59 3.21
N ARG A 108 -6.28 -3.24 2.03
CA ARG A 108 -6.97 -4.12 1.11
C ARG A 108 -6.34 -3.94 -0.26
N GLY A 109 -5.54 -4.91 -0.66
CA GLY A 109 -5.00 -5.01 -2.01
C GLY A 109 -6.03 -5.63 -2.94
N VAL A 110 -6.21 -5.04 -4.11
CA VAL A 110 -7.15 -5.46 -5.14
C VAL A 110 -6.47 -5.45 -6.49
N ILE A 111 -6.52 -6.57 -7.20
CA ILE A 111 -6.12 -6.65 -8.61
C ILE A 111 -7.35 -7.11 -9.40
N GLN A 112 -7.72 -6.37 -10.43
CA GLN A 112 -8.85 -6.69 -11.29
C GLN A 112 -8.37 -7.05 -12.70
N THR A 113 -8.96 -8.10 -13.26
CA THR A 113 -8.79 -8.51 -14.66
C THR A 113 -10.15 -8.50 -15.36
N ASP A 114 -10.19 -8.88 -16.64
CA ASP A 114 -11.46 -9.03 -17.36
C ASP A 114 -12.43 -10.03 -16.73
N SER A 115 -11.88 -11.08 -16.12
CA SER A 115 -12.68 -12.23 -15.66
C SER A 115 -12.96 -12.20 -14.17
N ARG A 116 -12.15 -11.51 -13.36
CA ARG A 116 -12.22 -11.63 -11.90
C ARG A 116 -11.48 -10.52 -11.14
N GLU A 117 -11.89 -10.35 -9.89
CA GLU A 117 -11.17 -9.59 -8.85
C GLU A 117 -10.39 -10.53 -7.91
N TYR A 118 -9.15 -10.14 -7.59
CA TYR A 118 -8.25 -10.80 -6.64
C TYR A 118 -8.02 -9.87 -5.45
N VAL A 119 -8.40 -10.31 -4.26
CA VAL A 119 -8.40 -9.49 -3.05
C VAL A 119 -7.52 -10.14 -1.98
N SER A 120 -6.77 -9.29 -1.27
CA SER A 120 -6.11 -9.63 -0.01
C SER A 120 -6.28 -8.50 0.99
N GLU A 121 -6.34 -8.85 2.26
CA GLU A 121 -6.40 -7.91 3.38
C GLU A 121 -5.29 -8.24 4.38
N LEU A 122 -4.71 -7.19 4.98
CA LEU A 122 -3.70 -7.31 6.03
C LEU A 122 -3.81 -6.10 6.95
N ALA A 123 -3.69 -6.35 8.25
CA ALA A 123 -3.67 -5.32 9.27
C ALA A 123 -2.47 -5.51 10.19
N GLU A 124 -1.71 -4.44 10.43
CA GLU A 124 -0.52 -4.42 11.26
C GLU A 124 -0.38 -3.08 11.96
N SER A 125 0.05 -3.08 13.23
CA SER A 125 0.31 -1.84 13.96
C SER A 125 1.81 -1.58 14.11
N HIS A 126 2.26 -0.40 13.69
CA HIS A 126 3.67 0.00 13.74
C HIS A 126 3.88 1.31 14.49
N THR A 127 4.81 1.29 15.47
CA THR A 127 5.26 2.49 16.16
C THR A 127 6.51 3.03 15.48
N TRP A 128 6.43 4.27 15.00
CA TRP A 128 7.53 5.01 14.43
C TRP A 128 7.94 6.16 15.35
N ILE A 129 9.25 6.41 15.43
CA ILE A 129 9.83 7.50 16.21
C ILE A 129 10.46 8.48 15.21
N PRO A 130 9.96 9.72 15.10
CA PRO A 130 10.57 10.73 14.24
C PRO A 130 12.04 10.95 14.59
N ALA A 131 12.88 11.14 13.57
CA ALA A 131 14.24 11.63 13.79
C ALA A 131 14.16 13.06 14.34
N SER A 132 14.82 13.30 15.47
CA SER A 132 14.88 14.60 16.16
C SER A 132 15.86 15.55 15.52
#